data_AF-A0A963PT63-F1
#
_entry.id   AF-A0A963PT63-F1
#
_cell.length_a   1.000
_cell.length_b   1.000
_cell.length_c   1.000
_cell.angle_alpha   90.00
_cell.angle_beta   90.00
_cell.angle_gamma   90.00
#
_symmetry.space_group_name_H-M   'P 1'
#
loop_
_entity.id
_entity.type
_entity.pdbx_description
1 polymer ?
#
loop_
_entity_poly.entity_id
_entity_poly.type
_entity_poly.pdbx_seq_one_letter_code
_entity_poly.pdbx_strand_id
1 'polypeptide(L)' 'MSNAVIVSTARTPLGKSWKGSFNMTHGATLGGHAVQHAIERAGIEAG' A
#
# COMPACT_ATOMS: atom_id res chain seq x y z
N MET A 1 0.49 -3.01 29.05
CA MET A 1 1.21 -3.46 27.84
C MET A 1 0.20 -3.52 26.70
N SER A 2 -0.29 -2.36 26.26
CA SER A 2 -1.48 -2.25 25.40
C SER A 2 -1.43 -0.98 24.54
N ASN A 3 -0.23 -0.56 24.16
CA ASN A 3 -0.07 0.62 23.31
C ASN A 3 -0.16 0.17 21.86
N ALA A 4 -1.10 0.76 21.12
CA ALA A 4 -1.15 0.59 19.67
C ALA A 4 0.04 1.34 19.05
N VAL A 5 0.77 0.66 18.16
CA VAL A 5 1.93 1.21 17.46
C VAL A 5 1.81 0.97 15.96
N ILE A 6 2.42 1.85 15.16
CA ILE A 6 2.53 1.68 13.71
C ILE A 6 3.83 0.93 13.43
N VAL A 7 3.71 -0.32 12.97
CA VAL A 7 4.86 -1.20 12.72
C VAL A 7 5.49 -0.93 11.33
N SER A 8 4.66 -0.65 10.33
CA SER A 8 5.09 -0.40 8.96
C SER A 8 4.09 0.48 8.22
N THR A 9 4.56 1.19 7.20
CA THR A 9 3.72 1.98 6.30
C THR A 9 4.24 1.91 4.87
N ALA A 10 3.33 1.90 3.91
CA ALA A 10 3.61 1.97 2.50
C ALA A 10 2.46 2.67 1.78
N ARG A 11 2.77 3.26 0.63
CA ARG A 11 1.79 3.92 -0.24
C ARG A 11 2.21 3.82 -1.69
N THR A 12 1.27 3.99 -2.60
CA THR A 12 1.56 4.22 -4.01
C THR A 12 2.01 5.67 -4.24
N PRO A 13 2.75 5.94 -5.33
CA PRO A 13 2.98 7.29 -5.83
C PRO A 13 1.66 8.03 -6.14
N LEU A 14 1.72 9.35 -6.25
CA LEU A 14 0.57 10.13 -6.72
C LEU A 14 0.65 10.29 -8.25
N GLY A 15 -0.39 9.83 -8.93
CA GLY A 15 -0.55 10.04 -10.38
C GLY A 15 -1.54 11.17 -10.68
N LYS A 16 -1.36 11.83 -11.83
CA LYS A 16 -2.37 12.78 -12.34
C LYS A 16 -3.64 12.03 -12.74
N SER A 17 -4.81 12.57 -12.38
CA SER A 17 -6.08 12.03 -12.88
C SER A 17 -6.15 12.10 -14.41
N TRP A 18 -6.70 11.05 -15.03
CA TRP A 18 -6.87 10.87 -16.49
C TRP A 18 -5.61 10.79 -17.36
N LYS A 19 -4.50 11.38 -16.95
CA LYS A 19 -3.28 11.50 -17.76
C LYS A 19 -2.01 10.99 -17.07
N GLY A 20 -2.16 10.35 -15.91
CA GLY A 20 -1.06 9.85 -15.09
C GLY A 20 -0.81 8.35 -15.26
N SER A 21 0.26 7.88 -14.62
CA SER A 21 0.75 6.49 -14.75
C SER A 21 -0.23 5.42 -14.25
N PHE A 22 -1.21 5.79 -13.40
CA PHE A 22 -2.22 4.88 -12.87
C PHE A 22 -3.59 5.00 -13.55
N ASN A 23 -3.67 5.65 -14.72
CA ASN A 23 -4.95 5.91 -15.39
C ASN A 23 -5.75 4.63 -15.73
N MET A 24 -5.06 3.52 -15.98
CA MET A 24 -5.67 2.23 -16.32
C MET A 24 -5.57 1.21 -15.17
N THR A 25 -5.25 1.65 -13.95
CA THR A 25 -5.06 0.77 -12.80
C THR A 25 -6.24 0.91 -11.84
N HIS A 26 -6.88 -0.21 -11.52
CA HIS A 26 -8.03 -0.20 -10.61
C HIS A 26 -7.59 0.07 -9.16
N GLY A 27 -8.47 0.72 -8.39
CA GLY A 27 -8.20 1.10 -7.00
C GLY A 27 -7.85 -0.10 -6.12
N ALA A 28 -8.53 -1.24 -6.30
CA ALA A 28 -8.21 -2.46 -5.56
C ALA A 28 -6.79 -2.97 -5.85
N THR A 29 -6.32 -2.88 -7.10
CA THR A 29 -4.95 -3.26 -7.47
C THR A 29 -3.92 -2.34 -6.83
N LEU A 30 -4.17 -1.04 -6.80
CA LEU A 30 -3.31 -0.07 -6.10
C LEU A 30 -3.28 -0.31 -4.59
N GLY A 31 -4.44 -0.64 -4.01
CA GLY A 31 -4.57 -1.03 -2.60
C GLY A 31 -3.75 -2.28 -2.29
N GLY A 32 -3.89 -3.34 -3.11
CA GLY A 32 -3.12 -4.57 -2.99
C GLY A 32 -1.60 -4.33 -3.05
N HIS A 33 -1.13 -3.51 -3.99
CA HIS A 33 0.29 -3.13 -4.08
C HIS A 33 0.77 -2.40 -2.82
N ALA A 34 -0.03 -1.50 -2.25
CA ALA A 34 0.33 -0.82 -1.00
C ALA A 34 0.40 -1.78 0.18
N VAL A 35 -0.58 -2.68 0.32
CA VAL A 35 -0.64 -3.68 1.41
C VAL A 35 0.53 -4.65 1.32
N GLN A 36 0.82 -5.18 0.14
CA GLN A 36 1.93 -6.12 -0.09
C GLN A 36 3.25 -5.55 0.43
N HIS A 37 3.61 -4.31 0.07
CA HIS A 37 4.85 -3.70 0.54
C HIS A 37 4.82 -3.33 2.02
N ALA A 38 3.66 -2.99 2.59
CA ALA A 38 3.56 -2.75 4.03
C ALA A 38 3.88 -4.02 4.83
N ILE A 39 3.36 -5.17 4.38
CA ILE A 39 3.60 -6.50 4.97
C ILE A 39 5.07 -6.91 4.79
N GLU A 40 5.60 -6.80 3.57
CA GLU A 40 7.00 -7.14 3.25
C GLU A 40 8.00 -6.37 4.12
N ARG A 41 7.80 -5.06 4.28
CA ARG A 41 8.64 -4.20 5.14
C ARG A 41 8.50 -4.54 6.63
N ALA A 42 7.31 -4.98 7.04
CA ALA A 42 7.07 -5.42 8.42
C ALA A 42 7.69 -6.80 8.71
N GLY A 43 7.99 -7.59 7.68
CA GLY A 43 8.55 -8.94 7.83
C GLY A 43 7.58 -9.93 8.49
N ILE A 44 6.27 -9.76 8.25
CA ILE A 44 5.21 -10.60 8.84
C ILE A 44 4.55 -11.48 7.77
N GLU A 45 3.97 -12.61 8.18
CA GLU A 45 3.17 -13.46 7.29
C GLU A 45 1.84 -12.77 6.94
N ALA A 46 1.44 -12.87 5.67
CA ALA A 46 0.10 -12.49 5.24
C ALA A 46 -0.88 -13.62 5.59
N GLY A 47 -2.03 -13.25 6.16
CA GLY A 47 -3.08 -14.20 6.54
C GLY A 47 -3.80 -14.85 5.37
#